data_AF-A0A952S6B6-F1
#
_entry.id   AF-A0A952S6B6-F1
#
_cell.length_a   1.000
_cell.length_b   1.000
_cell.length_c   1.000
_cell.angle_alpha   90.00
_cell.angle_beta   90.00
_cell.angle_gamma   90.00
#
_symmetry.space_group_name_H-M   'P 1'
#
loop_
_entity.id
_entity.type
_entity.pdbx_description
1 polymer ?
#
loop_
_entity_poly.entity_id
_entity_poly.type
_entity_poly.pdbx_seq_one_letter_code
_entity_poly.pdbx_strand_id
1 'polypeptide(L)' 'MLYLLLALVSLLITAGSFYYYVQSAQSLYIIVAILFLVATVVLGGLFMSGRVNKNEDIHITE' A
#
# COMPACT_ATOMS: atom_id res chain seq x y z
N MET A 1 11.98 -5.04 3.50
CA MET A 1 10.92 -6.08 3.61
C MET A 1 9.78 -5.67 4.54
N LEU A 2 10.03 -4.97 5.64
CA LEU A 2 8.99 -4.44 6.53
C LEU A 2 7.87 -3.68 5.80
N TYR A 3 8.20 -2.72 4.92
CA TYR A 3 7.18 -1.94 4.19
C TYR A 3 6.26 -2.79 3.30
N LEU A 4 6.76 -3.87 2.68
CA LEU A 4 5.91 -4.78 1.93
C LEU A 4 4.95 -5.54 2.84
N LEU A 5 5.45 -6.03 3.97
CA LEU A 5 4.61 -6.74 4.93
C LEU A 5 3.50 -5.81 5.46
N LEU A 6 3.83 -4.58 5.81
CA LEU A 6 2.86 -3.57 6.24
C LEU A 6 1.88 -3.19 5.12
N ALA A 7 2.34 -3.08 3.87
CA ALA A 7 1.47 -2.80 2.71
C ALA A 7 0.46 -3.94 2.48
N LEU A 8 0.89 -5.21 2.62
CA LEU A 8 0.03 -6.38 2.50
C LEU A 8 -0.99 -6.47 3.63
N VAL A 9 -0.57 -6.27 4.88
CA VAL A 9 -1.50 -6.23 6.03
C VAL A 9 -2.52 -5.11 5.86
N SER A 10 -2.08 -3.93 5.43
CA SER A 10 -2.98 -2.79 5.16
C SER A 10 -3.97 -3.10 4.04
N LEU A 11 -3.54 -3.84 3.01
CA LEU A 11 -4.40 -4.26 1.91
C LEU A 11 -5.47 -5.26 2.39
N LEU A 12 -5.10 -6.21 3.25
CA LEU A 12 -6.05 -7.16 3.84
C LEU A 12 -7.09 -6.45 4.72
N ILE A 13 -6.68 -5.48 5.53
CA ILE A 13 -7.59 -4.67 6.36
C ILE A 13 -8.54 -3.86 5.47
N THR A 14 -8.03 -3.29 4.38
CA THR A 14 -8.84 -2.57 3.39
C THR A 14 -9.90 -3.48 2.79
N ALA A 15 -9.50 -4.65 2.30
CA ALA A 15 -10.42 -5.62 1.70
C ALA A 15 -11.48 -6.11 2.69
N GLY A 16 -11.07 -6.46 3.91
CA GLY A 16 -11.98 -6.90 4.97
C GLY A 16 -12.97 -5.80 5.36
N SER A 17 -12.48 -4.58 5.60
CA SER A 17 -13.34 -3.44 5.97
C SER A 17 -14.31 -3.08 4.86
N PHE A 18 -13.87 -3.11 3.60
CA PHE A 18 -14.74 -2.87 2.46
C PHE A 18 -15.82 -3.95 2.33
N TYR A 19 -15.46 -5.23 2.52
CA TYR A 19 -16.42 -6.34 2.54
C TYR A 19 -17.49 -6.17 3.63
N TYR A 20 -17.10 -5.75 4.83
CA TYR A 20 -18.04 -5.45 5.91
C TYR A 20 -18.90 -4.23 5.63
N TYR A 21 -18.34 -3.19 4.98
CA TYR A 21 -19.11 -2.03 4.56
C TYR A 21 -20.23 -2.41 3.58
N VAL A 22 -19.94 -3.26 2.58
CA VAL A 22 -20.94 -3.71 1.60
C VAL A 22 -22.13 -4.42 2.27
N GLN A 23 -21.89 -5.15 3.37
CA GLN A 23 -22.96 -5.87 4.08
C GLN A 23 -23.72 -5.03 5.10
N SER A 24 -23.04 -4.11 5.78
CA SER A 24 -23.59 -3.40 6.95
C SER A 24 -23.91 -1.93 6.69
N ALA A 25 -23.43 -1.35 5.58
CA ALA A 25 -23.51 0.06 5.23
C ALA A 25 -23.02 1.03 6.33
N GLN A 26 -22.25 0.54 7.31
CA GLN A 26 -21.76 1.38 8.41
C GLN A 26 -20.60 2.27 7.94
N SER A 27 -20.74 3.58 8.13
CA SER A 27 -19.75 4.58 7.72
C SER A 27 -18.36 4.34 8.32
N LEU A 28 -18.25 3.71 9.49
CA LEU A 28 -16.97 3.38 10.10
C LEU A 28 -16.12 2.47 9.21
N TYR A 29 -16.71 1.46 8.58
CA TYR A 29 -15.96 0.50 7.77
C TYR A 29 -15.43 1.12 6.47
N ILE A 30 -16.17 2.03 5.83
CA ILE A 30 -15.68 2.73 4.64
C ILE A 30 -14.57 3.73 4.98
N ILE A 31 -14.65 4.40 6.13
CA ILE A 31 -13.58 5.30 6.61
C ILE A 31 -12.29 4.50 6.84
N VAL A 32 -12.38 3.36 7.55
CA VAL A 32 -11.24 2.47 7.80
C VAL A 32 -10.67 1.95 6.48
N ALA A 33 -11.52 1.52 5.54
CA ALA A 33 -11.07 1.04 4.24
C ALA A 33 -10.27 2.11 3.46
N ILE A 34 -10.76 3.36 3.42
CA ILE A 34 -10.06 4.45 2.72
C ILE A 34 -8.71 4.77 3.36
N LEU A 35 -8.66 4.85 4.70
CA LEU A 35 -7.41 5.13 5.42
C LEU A 35 -6.34 4.06 5.15
N PHE A 36 -6.73 2.78 5.23
CA PHE A 36 -5.79 1.69 4.97
C PHE A 36 -5.44 1.54 3.49
N LEU A 37 -6.33 1.91 2.56
CA LEU A 37 -6.01 1.95 1.13
C LEU A 37 -4.89 2.96 0.84
N VAL A 38 -4.99 4.16 1.41
CA VAL A 38 -3.93 5.18 1.30
C VAL A 38 -2.63 4.66 1.92
N ALA A 39 -2.70 4.04 3.10
CA ALA A 39 -1.53 3.44 3.73
C ALA A 39 -0.87 2.36 2.85
N THR A 40 -1.65 1.50 2.19
CA THR A 40 -1.13 0.52 1.23
C THR A 40 -0.38 1.18 0.08
N VAL A 41 -0.92 2.25 -0.51
CA VAL A 41 -0.26 2.97 -1.61
C VAL A 41 1.06 3.59 -1.14
N VAL A 42 1.06 4.27 0.02
CA VAL A 42 2.27 4.90 0.57
C VAL A 42 3.34 3.85 0.90
N LEU A 43 2.98 2.79 1.62
CA LEU A 43 3.92 1.74 2.02
C LEU A 43 4.43 0.93 0.82
N GLY A 44 3.56 0.65 -0.16
CA GLY A 44 3.94 0.03 -1.42
C GLY A 44 4.90 0.90 -2.23
N GLY A 45 4.61 2.20 -2.33
CA GLY A 45 5.50 3.20 -2.95
C GLY A 45 6.87 3.25 -2.28
N LEU A 46 6.93 3.33 -0.95
CA LEU A 46 8.18 3.30 -0.18
C LEU A 46 8.97 2.01 -0.42
N PHE A 47 8.28 0.87 -0.51
CA PHE A 47 8.92 -0.41 -0.81
C PHE A 47 9.51 -0.47 -2.23
N MET A 48 8.84 0.13 -3.21
CA MET A 48 9.30 0.18 -4.60
C MET A 48 10.38 1.24 -4.84
N SER A 49 10.34 2.37 -4.13
CA SER A 49 11.30 3.47 -4.24
C SER A 49 12.76 3.01 -4.11
N GLY A 50 13.05 2.08 -3.19
CA GLY A 50 14.41 1.55 -3.00
C GLY A 50 14.86 0.50 -4.02
N ARG A 51 13.98 0.11 -4.96
CA ARG A 51 14.25 -0.94 -5.96
C ARG A 51 14.19 -0.46 -7.40
N VAL A 52 13.39 0.55 -7.70
CA VAL A 52 13.34 1.16 -9.04
C VAL A 52 14.60 2.01 -9.30
N ASN A 53 15.27 2.51 -8.26
CA ASN A 53 16.42 3.41 -8.36
C ASN A 53 17.80 2.72 -8.53
N LYS A 54 17.89 1.56 -9.19
CA LYS A 54 19.15 0.79 -9.31
C LYS A 54 19.70 0.60 -10.72
N ASN A 55 19.11 1.22 -11.74
CA ASN A 55 19.48 0.96 -13.14
C ASN A 55 20.08 2.15 -13.89
N GLU A 56 20.34 3.29 -13.24
CA GLU A 56 20.94 4.44 -13.92
C GLU A 56 22.24 4.90 -13.25
N ASP A 57 23.11 3.95 -12.91
CA ASP A 57 24.54 4.26 -13.05
C ASP A 57 24.84 4.19 -14.55
N ILE A 58 24.49 5.26 -15.27
CA ILE A 58 25.07 5.55 -16.58
C ILE A 58 26.55 5.69 -16.29
N HIS A 59 27.28 4.59 -16.49
CA HIS A 59 28.71 4.61 -16.58
C HIS A 59 29.00 5.45 -17.84
N ILE A 60 29.16 6.76 -17.67
CA ILE A 60 29.81 7.63 -18.64
C ILE A 60 31.28 7.21 -18.63
N THR A 61 31.56 6.08 -19.28
CA THR A 61 32.89 5.73 -19.77
C THR A 61 32.86 6.02 -21.25
N GLU A 62 33.13 7.28 -21.58
CA GLU A 62 34.18 7.76 -22.51
C GLU A 62 34.11 9.30 -22.61
#